data_AF-A0A836QS17-F1
#
_entry.id   AF-A0A836QS17-F1
#
_cell.length_a   1.000
_cell.length_b   1.000
_cell.length_c   1.000
_cell.angle_alpha   90.00
_cell.angle_beta   90.00
_cell.angle_gamma   90.00
#
_symmetry.space_group_name_H-M   'P 1'
#
loop_
_entity.id
_entity.type
_entity.pdbx_description
1 polymer ?
#
loop_
_entity_poly.entity_id
_entity_poly.type
_entity_poly.pdbx_seq_one_letter_code
_entity_poly.pdbx_strand_id
1 'polypeptide(L)'
;MRKFYLPCYIAAVTVTLSTPVESYAQGTLHDDREAHLGNVQQLTFGGENAEAYWSPDGSELIFQSTRAPHDCDQIFRMSISDPAALTLVSTGQGR
;
A
#
# COMPACT_ATOMS: atom_id res chain seq x y z
N MET A 1 -64.18 11.78 -16.81
CA MET A 1 -63.44 10.82 -15.95
C MET A 1 -62.00 10.70 -16.47
N ARG A 2 -61.04 11.42 -15.89
CA ARG A 2 -59.61 11.29 -16.23
C ARG A 2 -58.93 10.59 -15.06
N LYS A 3 -58.55 9.32 -15.25
CA LYS A 3 -57.81 8.53 -14.25
C LYS A 3 -56.33 8.90 -14.38
N PHE A 4 -55.80 9.59 -13.37
CA PHE A 4 -54.36 9.81 -13.20
C PHE A 4 -53.73 8.52 -12.68
N TYR A 5 -52.73 8.00 -13.39
CA TYR A 5 -51.86 6.93 -12.90
C TYR A 5 -50.53 7.56 -12.49
N LEU A 6 -50.19 7.44 -11.20
CA LEU A 6 -48.91 7.85 -10.65
C LEU A 6 -48.01 6.60 -10.60
N PRO A 7 -46.87 6.55 -11.32
CA PRO A 7 -45.96 5.42 -11.21
C PRO A 7 -45.17 5.56 -9.90
N CYS A 8 -45.32 4.57 -9.02
CA CYS A 8 -44.52 4.44 -7.81
C CYS A 8 -43.10 4.04 -8.20
N TYR A 9 -42.17 4.99 -8.20
CA TYR A 9 -40.75 4.71 -8.38
C TYR A 9 -40.19 4.09 -7.10
N ILE A 10 -39.87 2.80 -7.15
CA ILE A 10 -39.13 2.12 -6.08
C ILE A 10 -37.66 2.47 -6.29
N ALA A 11 -37.11 3.34 -5.43
CA ALA A 11 -35.69 3.61 -5.39
C ALA A 11 -34.96 2.38 -4.81
N ALA A 12 -34.20 1.67 -5.63
CA ALA A 12 -33.32 0.60 -5.17
C ALA A 12 -32.10 1.23 -4.48
N VAL A 13 -32.06 1.16 -3.14
CA VAL A 13 -30.89 1.55 -2.36
C VAL A 13 -29.86 0.43 -2.49
N THR A 14 -28.78 0.69 -3.22
CA THR A 14 -27.62 -0.21 -3.28
C THR A 14 -26.83 -0.07 -1.98
N VAL A 15 -26.87 -1.10 -1.13
CA VAL A 15 -26.01 -1.21 0.05
C VAL A 15 -24.64 -1.69 -0.43
N THR A 16 -23.66 -0.78 -0.48
CA THR A 16 -22.27 -1.15 -0.68
C THR A 16 -21.74 -1.76 0.62
N LEU A 17 -21.50 -3.08 0.61
CA LEU A 17 -20.77 -3.74 1.69
C LEU A 17 -19.30 -3.26 1.63
N SER A 18 -18.97 -2.29 2.48
CA SER A 18 -17.57 -1.92 2.75
C SER A 18 -16.95 -3.09 3.51
N THR A 19 -16.04 -3.84 2.88
CA THR A 19 -15.16 -4.71 3.64
C THR A 19 -14.34 -3.85 4.60
N PRO A 20 -14.20 -4.24 5.88
CA PRO A 20 -13.25 -3.57 6.75
C PRO A 20 -11.85 -3.81 6.16
N VAL A 21 -11.12 -2.73 5.88
CA VAL A 21 -9.69 -2.83 5.61
C VAL A 21 -9.05 -3.35 6.89
N GLU A 22 -8.40 -4.51 6.82
CA GLU A 22 -7.65 -5.07 7.94
C GLU A 22 -6.61 -4.04 8.38
N SER A 23 -6.86 -3.42 9.53
CA SER A 23 -5.87 -2.62 10.23
C SER A 23 -4.86 -3.61 10.77
N TYR A 24 -3.69 -3.67 10.12
CA TYR A 24 -2.53 -4.33 10.69
C TYR A 24 -2.26 -3.63 12.02
N ALA A 25 -2.65 -4.27 13.13
CA ALA A 25 -2.31 -3.79 14.45
C ALA A 25 -0.80 -3.59 14.48
N GLN A 26 -0.34 -2.41 14.90
CA GLN A 26 1.07 -2.18 15.20
C GLN A 26 1.45 -3.08 16.38
N GLY A 27 1.74 -4.35 16.10
CA GLY A 27 2.49 -5.20 16.99
C GLY A 27 3.86 -4.58 17.22
N THR A 28 4.44 -4.84 18.39
CA THR A 28 5.82 -4.46 18.66
C THR A 28 6.70 -4.97 17.50
N LEU A 29 7.37 -4.05 16.78
CA LEU A 29 8.30 -4.39 15.68
C LEU A 29 9.49 -5.22 16.16
N HIS A 30 9.63 -5.34 17.47
CA HIS A 30 10.76 -5.88 18.19
C HIS A 30 10.27 -7.01 19.10
N ASP A 31 11.01 -8.11 19.10
CA ASP A 31 10.77 -9.25 20.00
C ASP A 31 11.41 -8.93 21.34
N ASP A 32 10.65 -9.02 22.44
CA ASP A 32 11.14 -8.71 23.80
C ASP A 32 12.39 -9.52 24.22
N ARG A 33 12.72 -10.61 23.52
CA ARG A 33 13.90 -11.44 23.75
C ARG A 33 15.14 -10.99 22.96
N GLU A 34 14.96 -10.12 21.98
CA GLU A 34 16.04 -9.57 21.17
C GLU A 34 16.79 -8.50 21.98
N ALA A 35 18.13 -8.57 22.04
CA ALA A 35 18.94 -7.72 22.91
C ALA A 35 19.96 -6.82 22.18
N HIS A 36 20.02 -6.89 20.85
CA HIS A 36 21.09 -6.29 20.03
C HIS A 36 20.60 -5.23 19.05
N LEU A 37 19.32 -5.22 18.66
CA LEU A 37 18.74 -4.29 17.70
C LEU A 37 17.89 -3.23 18.39
N GLY A 38 18.51 -2.10 18.74
CA GLY A 38 17.84 -1.02 19.47
C GLY A 38 16.93 -0.10 18.66
N ASN A 39 17.08 -0.05 17.32
CA ASN A 39 16.42 0.95 16.47
C ASN A 39 15.81 0.32 15.20
N VAL A 40 15.05 -0.76 15.35
CA VAL A 40 14.37 -1.40 14.21
C VAL A 40 13.26 -0.48 13.69
N GLN A 41 13.27 -0.20 12.39
CA GLN A 41 12.26 0.60 11.72
C GLN A 41 11.67 -0.15 10.53
N GLN A 42 10.34 -0.20 10.46
CA GLN A 42 9.63 -0.66 9.27
C GLN A 42 9.52 0.50 8.27
N LEU A 43 9.98 0.28 7.04
CA LEU A 43 9.98 1.30 5.99
C LEU A 43 8.85 1.11 4.96
N THR A 44 8.41 -0.12 4.72
CA THR A 44 7.38 -0.43 3.73
C THR A 44 6.10 -0.91 4.37
N PHE A 45 4.97 -0.53 3.76
CA PHE A 45 3.63 -0.92 4.17
C PHE A 45 2.88 -1.49 2.97
N GLY A 46 2.57 -2.79 3.03
CA GLY A 46 1.95 -3.53 1.92
C GLY A 46 2.86 -3.76 0.72
N GLY A 47 2.27 -4.32 -0.34
CA GLY A 47 2.98 -4.86 -1.49
C GLY A 47 3.76 -6.14 -1.15
N GLU A 48 4.11 -6.90 -2.17
CA GLU A 48 5.21 -7.85 -2.08
C GLU A 48 6.50 -7.06 -2.32
N ASN A 49 7.49 -7.25 -1.46
CA ASN A 49 8.76 -6.50 -1.55
C ASN A 49 9.90 -7.50 -1.74
N ALA A 50 10.82 -7.17 -2.65
CA ALA A 50 11.96 -8.02 -2.99
C ALA A 50 13.28 -7.23 -2.86
N GLU A 51 14.26 -7.51 -3.71
CA GLU A 51 15.64 -7.04 -3.58
C GLU A 51 15.74 -5.52 -3.36
N ALA A 52 16.67 -5.10 -2.50
CA ALA A 52 16.86 -3.71 -2.11
C ALA A 52 18.33 -3.33 -1.92
N TYR A 53 18.64 -2.07 -2.20
CA TYR A 53 19.98 -1.50 -2.08
C TYR A 53 19.93 -0.10 -1.46
N TRP A 54 20.92 0.19 -0.62
CA TRP A 54 21.10 1.48 0.03
C TRP A 54 21.87 2.44 -0.87
N SER A 55 21.52 3.73 -0.81
CA SER A 55 22.44 4.78 -1.26
C SER A 55 23.71 4.76 -0.39
N PRO A 56 24.87 5.20 -0.91
CA PRO A 56 26.12 5.16 -0.16
C PRO A 56 26.11 5.93 1.17
N ASP A 57 25.29 6.98 1.27
CA ASP A 57 25.10 7.79 2.47
C ASP A 57 23.97 7.29 3.39
N GLY A 58 23.26 6.23 2.99
CA GLY A 58 22.14 5.66 3.73
C GLY A 58 20.88 6.51 3.75
N SER A 59 20.80 7.60 2.99
CA SER A 59 19.65 8.49 2.97
C SER A 59 18.47 7.94 2.16
N GLU A 60 18.73 6.95 1.30
CA GLU A 60 17.73 6.40 0.38
C GLU A 60 17.85 4.88 0.20
N LEU A 61 16.75 4.28 -0.22
CA LEU A 61 16.65 2.89 -0.63
C LEU A 61 16.10 2.81 -2.06
N ILE A 62 16.69 1.95 -2.90
CA ILE A 62 16.06 1.47 -4.12
C ILE A 62 15.66 0.01 -3.92
N PHE A 63 14.44 -0.37 -4.28
CA PHE A 63 13.92 -1.70 -4.01
C PHE A 63 12.85 -2.13 -5.01
N GLN A 64 12.60 -3.43 -5.07
CA GLN A 64 11.53 -4.01 -5.85
C GLN A 64 10.25 -4.13 -5.01
N SER A 65 9.10 -3.76 -5.59
CA SER A 65 7.80 -3.89 -4.93
C SER A 65 6.66 -4.07 -5.92
N THR A 66 5.63 -4.84 -5.54
CA THR A 66 4.33 -4.84 -6.23
C THR A 66 3.46 -3.71 -5.68
N ARG A 67 2.96 -2.86 -6.57
CA ARG A 67 2.07 -1.74 -6.21
C ARG A 67 1.02 -1.55 -7.29
N ALA A 68 -0.23 -1.35 -6.88
CA ALA A 68 -1.30 -1.01 -7.82
C ALA A 68 -0.89 0.22 -8.68
N PRO A 69 -1.18 0.21 -10.00
CA PRO A 69 -2.01 -0.76 -10.72
C PRO A 69 -1.25 -1.96 -11.31
N HIS A 70 -0.02 -2.22 -10.88
CA HIS A 70 0.81 -3.29 -11.43
C HIS A 70 0.80 -4.53 -10.54
N ASP A 71 0.70 -5.70 -11.18
CA ASP A 71 0.64 -7.00 -10.49
C ASP A 71 2.01 -7.70 -10.37
N CYS A 72 3.04 -7.20 -11.08
CA CYS A 72 4.41 -7.71 -11.02
C CYS A 72 5.30 -6.77 -10.19
N ASP A 73 6.60 -7.08 -10.06
CA ASP A 73 7.55 -6.18 -9.40
C ASP A 73 7.88 -4.94 -10.25
N GLN A 74 7.94 -3.78 -9.60
CA GLN A 74 8.49 -2.54 -10.13
C GLN A 74 9.68 -2.11 -9.29
N ILE A 75 10.51 -1.24 -9.86
CA ILE A 75 11.62 -0.63 -9.11
C ILE A 75 11.16 0.71 -8.57
N PHE A 76 11.23 0.87 -7.25
CA PHE A 76 10.94 2.10 -6.54
C PHE A 76 12.18 2.63 -5.83
N ARG A 77 12.24 3.95 -5.65
CA ARG A 77 13.20 4.64 -4.78
C ARG A 77 12.44 5.40 -3.70
N MET A 78 12.99 5.44 -2.48
CA MET A 78 12.44 6.21 -1.37
C MET A 78 13.52 6.88 -0.54
N SER A 79 13.16 8.00 0.09
CA SER A 79 13.94 8.62 1.16
C SER A 79 13.63 7.95 2.49
N ILE A 80 14.63 7.77 3.35
CA ILE A 80 14.41 7.25 4.72
C ILE A 80 13.71 8.27 5.61
N SER A 81 13.86 9.56 5.33
CA SER A 81 13.16 10.62 6.07
C SER A 81 11.66 10.69 5.73
N ASP A 82 11.26 10.12 4.60
CA ASP A 82 9.86 10.03 4.18
C ASP A 82 9.60 8.74 3.37
N PRO A 83 9.51 7.57 4.05
CA PRO A 83 9.33 6.28 3.39
C PRO A 83 7.99 6.13 2.65
N ALA A 84 7.03 7.01 2.92
CA ALA A 84 5.74 7.02 2.23
C ALA A 84 5.84 7.64 0.82
N ALA A 85 6.82 8.50 0.58
CA ALA A 85 7.02 9.20 -0.69
C ALA A 85 7.79 8.35 -1.72
N LEU A 86 7.20 7.22 -2.13
CA LEU A 86 7.80 6.33 -3.14
C LEU A 86 7.86 6.99 -4.52
N THR A 87 9.02 6.91 -5.16
CA THR A 87 9.23 7.30 -6.56
C THR A 87 9.37 6.05 -7.43
N LEU A 88 8.49 5.89 -8.42
CA LEU A 88 8.60 4.81 -9.41
C LEU A 88 9.77 5.09 -10.37
N VAL A 89 10.70 4.15 -10.46
CA VAL A 89 11.89 4.23 -11.34
C VAL A 89 11.69 3.41 -12.61
N SER A 90 11.07 2.23 -12.52
CA SER A 90 10.84 1.36 -13.68
C SER A 90 9.62 0.47 -13.48
N THR A 91 8.82 0.31 -14.54
CA THR A 91 7.69 -0.62 -14.57
C THR A 91 8.09 -2.05 -14.95
N GLY A 92 9.36 -2.30 -15.30
CA GLY A 92 9.84 -3.61 -15.73
C GLY A 92 9.37 -4.06 -17.11
N GLN A 93 8.61 -3.24 -17.85
CA GLN A 93 8.01 -3.64 -19.14
C GLN A 93 9.00 -3.67 -20.32
N GLY A 94 10.20 -3.07 -20.18
CA GLY A 94 11.21 -3.05 -21.24
C GLY A 94 10.70 -2.48 -22.57
N ARG A 95 11.47 -2.68 -23.64
CA ARG A 95 11.05 -2.46 -25.03
C ARG A 95 11.65 -3.55 -25.91
#